data_AF-A0AAV6XSQ2-F1
#
_entry.id   AF-A0AAV6XSQ2-F1
#
_cell.length_a   1.000
_cell.length_b   1.000
_cell.length_c   1.000
_cell.angle_alpha   90.00
_cell.angle_beta   90.00
_cell.angle_gamma   90.00
#
_symmetry.space_group_name_H-M   'P 1'
#
loop_
_entity.id
_entity.type
_entity.pdbx_description
1 polymer ?
#
loop_
_entity_poly.entity_id
_entity_poly.type
_entity_poly.pdbx_seq_one_letter_code
_entity_poly.pdbx_strand_id
1 'polypeptide(L)'
;MQMDRFQYSQTRKQQTKYQKRLTQDQVRLLETNFTMNNKLDPDLKFRLALELGIPPRQVAIWFQNKRARAKNQSLEVDHQALQIRFENVLVDNERLKGEVEKLKNELSMIKGTLNSRDISSSYDLEGELYPSLIGDGGQFVTSNKYDFSDS
;
A
#
# COMPACT_ATOMS: atom_id res chain seq x y z
N MET A 1 -45.11 -1.32 47.95
CA MET A 1 -43.81 -1.39 47.26
C MET A 1 -42.99 -0.18 47.69
N GLN A 2 -42.13 -0.37 48.70
CA GLN A 2 -41.17 0.63 49.16
C GLN A 2 -39.96 0.64 48.22
N MET A 3 -39.56 1.83 47.77
CA MET A 3 -38.33 2.02 47.01
C MET A 3 -37.18 2.21 47.99
N ASP A 4 -36.43 1.14 48.25
CA ASP A 4 -35.19 1.22 49.01
C ASP A 4 -34.14 2.02 48.22
N ARG A 5 -33.83 3.21 48.75
CA ARG A 5 -32.67 4.01 48.37
C ARG A 5 -31.39 3.27 48.75
N PHE A 6 -30.94 2.36 47.89
CA PHE A 6 -29.56 1.92 47.95
C PHE A 6 -28.64 3.03 47.42
N GLN A 7 -28.06 3.75 48.37
CA GLN A 7 -26.93 4.65 48.17
C GLN A 7 -25.78 3.86 47.55
N TYR A 8 -25.53 4.02 46.24
CA TYR A 8 -24.21 3.76 45.70
C TYR A 8 -23.27 4.83 46.24
N SER A 9 -22.64 4.51 47.37
CA SER A 9 -21.62 5.33 47.99
C SER A 9 -20.49 5.58 46.98
N GLN A 10 -20.27 6.85 46.71
CA GLN A 10 -19.15 7.36 45.92
C GLN A 10 -17.83 6.97 46.61
N THR A 11 -17.17 5.90 46.17
CA THR A 11 -15.74 5.73 46.44
C THR A 11 -14.92 6.50 45.39
N ARG A 12 -15.14 7.82 45.31
CA ARG A 12 -14.18 8.76 44.72
C ARG A 12 -13.43 9.41 45.88
N LYS A 13 -12.10 9.33 45.82
CA LYS A 13 -11.07 10.14 46.53
C LYS A 13 -10.13 9.31 47.41
N GLN A 14 -9.41 8.39 46.77
CA GLN A 14 -7.99 8.18 47.11
C GLN A 14 -7.17 8.23 45.82
N GLN A 15 -7.24 9.37 45.12
CA GLN A 15 -6.20 9.73 44.16
C GLN A 15 -5.04 10.24 44.99
N THR A 16 -4.25 9.32 45.53
CA THR A 16 -2.88 9.61 45.95
C THR A 16 -2.17 10.31 44.79
N LYS A 17 -1.33 11.30 45.08
CA LYS A 17 -0.58 12.14 44.12
C LYS A 17 0.39 11.29 43.26
N TYR A 18 -0.12 10.39 42.43
CA TYR A 18 0.69 9.71 41.44
C TYR A 18 1.13 10.76 40.43
N GLN A 19 2.44 11.03 40.40
CA GLN A 19 3.08 11.91 39.44
C GLN A 19 2.56 11.57 38.04
N LYS A 20 1.92 12.54 37.37
CA LYS A 20 1.32 12.33 36.04
C LYS A 20 2.38 12.05 34.97
N ARG A 21 3.62 12.48 35.21
CA ARG A 21 4.76 12.29 34.30
C ARG A 21 5.74 11.30 34.93
N LEU A 22 6.16 10.33 34.14
CA LEU A 22 7.26 9.43 34.49
C LEU A 22 8.57 10.20 34.40
N THR A 23 9.50 9.92 35.30
CA THR A 23 10.86 10.46 35.24
C THR A 23 11.63 9.82 34.08
N GLN A 24 12.72 10.45 33.66
CA GLN A 24 13.55 9.90 32.58
C GLN A 24 14.09 8.51 32.94
N ASP A 25 14.45 8.30 34.19
CA ASP A 25 14.99 7.03 34.69
C ASP A 25 13.92 5.93 34.64
N GLN A 26 12.68 6.25 35.05
CA GLN A 26 11.54 5.34 34.93
C GLN A 26 11.27 4.95 33.47
N VAL A 27 11.35 5.92 32.55
CA VAL A 27 11.19 5.66 31.11
C VAL A 27 12.31 4.75 30.61
N ARG A 28 13.58 4.99 30.96
CA ARG A 28 14.71 4.14 30.50
C ARG A 28 14.55 2.68 30.92
N LEU A 29 14.08 2.42 32.14
CA LEU A 29 13.89 1.06 32.62
C LEU A 29 12.71 0.36 31.93
N LEU A 30 11.62 1.10 31.67
CA LEU A 30 10.48 0.61 30.87
C LEU A 30 10.90 0.30 29.43
N GLU A 31 11.74 1.14 28.82
CA GLU A 31 12.26 0.91 27.47
C GLU A 31 13.17 -0.30 27.39
N THR A 32 14.07 -0.48 28.36
CA THR A 32 14.96 -1.64 28.43
C THR A 32 14.14 -2.94 28.50
N ASN A 33 13.12 -2.97 29.37
CA ASN A 33 12.21 -4.11 29.48
C ASN A 33 11.38 -4.33 28.21
N PHE A 34 10.88 -3.27 27.58
CA PHE A 34 10.11 -3.36 26.35
C PHE A 34 10.90 -3.97 25.19
N THR A 35 12.18 -3.61 25.06
CA THR A 35 13.08 -4.17 24.05
C THR A 35 13.32 -5.67 24.28
N MET A 36 13.41 -6.11 25.55
CA MET A 36 13.60 -7.52 25.89
C MET A 36 12.31 -8.34 25.76
N ASN A 37 11.17 -7.79 26.17
CA ASN A 37 9.86 -8.43 26.05
C ASN A 37 8.78 -7.39 25.69
N ASN A 38 8.31 -7.44 24.45
CA ASN A 38 7.28 -6.55 23.93
C ASN A 38 5.88 -6.82 24.56
N LYS A 39 5.68 -8.00 25.16
CA LYS A 39 4.43 -8.36 25.84
C LYS A 39 4.53 -8.03 27.32
N LEU A 40 3.54 -7.25 27.79
CA LEU A 40 3.43 -6.90 29.20
C LEU A 40 2.62 -7.97 29.93
N ASP A 41 3.30 -8.98 30.46
CA ASP A 41 2.66 -10.01 31.27
C ASP A 41 2.17 -9.45 32.62
N PRO A 42 1.11 -10.02 33.23
CA PRO A 42 0.59 -9.55 34.51
C PRO A 42 1.65 -9.48 35.61
N ASP A 43 2.48 -10.52 35.74
CA ASP A 43 3.53 -10.60 36.76
C ASP A 43 4.66 -9.58 36.50
N LEU A 44 5.05 -9.42 35.23
CA LEU A 44 6.04 -8.42 34.82
C LEU A 44 5.52 -7.01 35.12
N LYS A 45 4.25 -6.73 34.84
CA LYS A 45 3.62 -5.44 35.15
C LYS A 45 3.68 -5.11 36.64
N PHE A 46 3.36 -6.06 37.51
CA PHE A 46 3.42 -5.84 38.96
C PHE A 46 4.86 -5.65 39.43
N ARG A 47 5.81 -6.44 38.92
CA ARG A 47 7.23 -6.31 39.24
C ARG A 47 7.79 -4.94 38.85
N LEU A 48 7.53 -4.51 37.62
CA LEU A 48 7.95 -3.20 37.11
C LEU A 48 7.30 -2.05 37.89
N ALA A 49 6.02 -2.18 38.24
CA ALA A 49 5.33 -1.18 39.05
C ALA A 49 5.99 -1.00 40.42
N LEU A 50 6.39 -2.10 41.05
CA LEU A 50 7.08 -2.09 42.33
C LEU A 50 8.49 -1.49 42.22
N GLU A 51 9.28 -1.94 41.24
CA GLU A 51 10.64 -1.47 41.00
C GLU A 51 10.70 0.03 40.67
N LEU A 52 9.73 0.52 39.89
CA LEU A 52 9.65 1.92 39.48
C LEU A 52 8.94 2.83 40.48
N GLY A 53 8.28 2.26 41.50
CA GLY A 53 7.46 2.99 42.46
C GLY A 53 6.24 3.67 41.84
N ILE A 54 5.68 3.12 40.76
CA ILE A 54 4.54 3.69 40.04
C ILE A 54 3.35 2.72 39.98
N PRO A 55 2.11 3.20 39.82
CA PRO A 55 0.95 2.34 39.66
C PRO A 55 1.08 1.36 38.48
N PRO A 56 0.64 0.09 38.63
CA PRO A 56 0.58 -0.88 37.52
C PRO A 56 -0.19 -0.37 36.30
N ARG A 57 -1.17 0.51 36.52
CA ARG A 57 -1.91 1.18 35.44
C ARG A 57 -1.03 2.10 34.59
N GLN A 58 -0.09 2.83 35.20
CA GLN A 58 0.84 3.69 34.46
C GLN A 58 1.79 2.85 33.59
N VAL A 59 2.29 1.73 34.12
CA VAL A 59 3.07 0.76 33.33
C VAL A 59 2.25 0.27 32.13
N ALA A 60 1.01 -0.16 32.34
CA ALA A 60 0.14 -0.62 31.26
C ALA A 60 -0.11 0.44 30.17
N ILE A 61 -0.46 1.67 30.57
CA ILE A 61 -0.67 2.79 29.64
C ILE A 61 0.61 3.12 28.88
N TRP A 62 1.75 3.11 29.56
CA TRP A 62 3.03 3.37 28.92
C TRP A 62 3.34 2.33 27.83
N PHE A 63 3.17 1.03 28.12
CA PHE A 63 3.37 -0.04 27.14
C PHE A 63 2.39 0.07 25.96
N GLN A 64 1.13 0.39 26.22
CA GLN A 64 0.14 0.65 25.16
C GLN A 64 0.58 1.81 24.25
N ASN A 65 0.99 2.94 24.85
CA ASN A 65 1.46 4.11 24.11
C ASN A 65 2.75 3.83 23.34
N LYS A 66 3.69 3.07 23.90
CA LYS A 66 4.93 2.68 23.22
C LYS A 66 4.63 1.84 21.98
N ARG A 67 3.73 0.85 22.07
CA ARG A 67 3.27 0.06 20.91
C ARG A 67 2.54 0.90 19.88
N ALA A 68 1.66 1.81 20.30
CA ALA A 68 0.96 2.70 19.39
C ALA A 68 1.94 3.58 18.60
N ARG A 69 2.94 4.16 19.28
CA ARG A 69 4.00 4.95 18.64
C ARG A 69 4.84 4.12 17.68
N ALA A 70 5.24 2.91 18.06
CA ALA A 70 6.01 2.02 17.19
C ALA A 70 5.23 1.66 15.92
N LYS A 71 3.92 1.38 16.05
CA LYS A 71 3.05 1.14 14.89
C LYS A 71 2.95 2.36 13.98
N ASN A 72 2.75 3.55 14.55
CA ASN A 72 2.67 4.79 13.77
C ASN A 72 3.99 5.08 13.04
N GLN A 73 5.12 4.89 13.71
CA GLN A 73 6.44 5.08 13.10
C GLN A 73 6.66 4.13 11.92
N SER A 74 6.27 2.84 12.06
CA SER A 74 6.32 1.89 10.95
C SER A 74 5.45 2.36 9.77
N LEU A 75 4.20 2.76 10.04
CA LEU A 75 3.29 3.22 8.99
C LEU A 75 3.81 4.47 8.27
N GLU A 76 4.46 5.38 8.99
CA GLU A 76 5.03 6.59 8.40
C GLU A 76 6.21 6.28 7.49
N VAL A 77 7.09 5.36 7.90
CA VAL A 77 8.19 4.86 7.06
C VAL A 77 7.64 4.14 5.82
N ASP A 78 6.63 3.29 5.99
CA ASP A 78 6.01 2.56 4.88
C ASP A 78 5.34 3.52 3.88
N HIS A 79 4.66 4.56 4.39
CA HIS A 79 4.06 5.60 3.58
C HIS A 79 5.12 6.36 2.77
N GLN A 80 6.22 6.79 3.41
CA GLN A 80 7.32 7.46 2.72
C GLN A 80 7.94 6.58 1.64
N ALA A 81 8.15 5.30 1.93
CA ALA A 81 8.68 4.34 0.96
C ALA A 81 7.72 4.15 -0.24
N LEU A 82 6.41 4.12 0.02
CA LEU A 82 5.40 4.03 -1.04
C LEU A 82 5.37 5.29 -1.90
N GLN A 83 5.47 6.47 -1.29
CA GLN A 83 5.51 7.74 -2.00
C GLN A 83 6.69 7.83 -2.96
N ILE A 84 7.90 7.47 -2.51
CA ILE A 84 9.10 7.44 -3.38
C ILE A 84 8.89 6.48 -4.56
N ARG A 85 8.31 5.29 -4.33
CA ARG A 85 8.04 4.34 -5.43
C ARG A 85 7.03 4.92 -6.42
N PHE A 86 6.00 5.60 -5.93
CA PHE A 86 5.00 6.24 -6.78
C PHE A 86 5.62 7.33 -7.66
N GLU A 87 6.47 8.18 -7.09
CA GLU A 87 7.21 9.21 -7.83
C GLU A 87 8.10 8.60 -8.93
N ASN A 88 8.82 7.53 -8.62
CA ASN A 88 9.63 6.83 -9.62
C ASN A 88 8.78 6.26 -10.77
N VAL A 89 7.64 5.64 -10.45
CA VAL A 89 6.71 5.10 -11.46
C VAL A 89 6.14 6.22 -12.34
N LEU A 90 5.86 7.40 -11.79
CA LEU A 90 5.42 8.55 -12.58
C LEU A 90 6.49 9.00 -13.57
N VAL A 91 7.74 9.12 -13.12
CA VAL A 91 8.87 9.50 -13.98
C VAL A 91 9.07 8.46 -15.10
N ASP A 92 9.05 7.17 -14.76
CA ASP A 92 9.16 6.11 -15.77
C ASP A 92 7.97 6.13 -16.75
N ASN A 93 6.76 6.40 -16.27
CA ASN A 93 5.58 6.49 -17.13
C ASN A 93 5.70 7.64 -18.13
N GLU A 94 6.18 8.81 -17.69
CA GLU A 94 6.42 9.95 -18.56
C GLU A 94 7.51 9.65 -19.59
N ARG A 95 8.63 9.06 -19.17
CA ARG A 95 9.70 8.62 -20.07
C ARG A 95 9.18 7.65 -21.13
N LEU A 96 8.45 6.62 -20.72
CA LEU A 96 7.89 5.62 -21.63
C LEU A 96 6.87 6.22 -22.60
N LYS A 97 6.05 7.18 -22.16
CA LYS A 97 5.15 7.92 -23.05
C LYS A 97 5.93 8.68 -24.12
N GLY A 98 7.04 9.34 -23.75
CA GLY A 98 7.93 10.00 -24.69
C GLY A 98 8.56 9.03 -25.71
N GLU A 99 9.03 7.87 -25.25
CA GLU A 99 9.57 6.82 -26.11
C GLU A 99 8.52 6.28 -27.09
N VAL A 100 7.30 6.02 -26.61
CA VAL A 100 6.17 5.58 -27.45
C VAL A 100 5.86 6.60 -28.53
N GLU A 101 5.83 7.89 -28.19
CA GLU A 101 5.54 8.94 -29.16
C GLU A 101 6.64 9.08 -30.21
N LYS A 102 7.91 9.01 -29.78
CA LYS A 102 9.05 9.00 -30.68
C LYS A 102 8.99 7.82 -31.66
N LEU A 103 8.74 6.61 -31.16
CA LEU A 103 8.62 5.41 -31.99
C LEU A 103 7.44 5.48 -32.96
N LYS A 104 6.30 6.04 -32.55
CA LYS A 104 5.16 6.28 -33.44
C LYS A 104 5.51 7.23 -34.58
N ASN A 105 6.23 8.32 -34.27
CA ASN A 105 6.69 9.28 -35.28
C ASN A 105 7.66 8.63 -36.27
N GLU A 106 8.63 7.86 -35.78
CA GLU A 106 9.56 7.09 -36.64
C GLU A 106 8.82 6.10 -37.55
N LEU A 107 7.86 5.34 -37.01
CA LEU A 107 7.03 4.43 -37.80
C LEU A 107 6.19 5.15 -38.85
N SER A 108 5.64 6.31 -38.54
CA SER A 108 4.87 7.14 -39.49
C SER A 108 5.77 7.62 -40.64
N MET A 109 6.97 8.10 -40.32
CA MET A 109 7.95 8.54 -41.33
C MET A 109 8.37 7.38 -42.24
N ILE A 110 8.69 6.21 -41.67
CA ILE A 110 9.07 5.03 -42.46
C ILE A 110 7.92 4.60 -43.37
N LYS A 111 6.68 4.52 -42.85
CA LYS A 111 5.49 4.21 -43.65
C LYS A 111 5.27 5.22 -44.79
N GLY A 112 5.45 6.50 -44.53
CA GLY A 112 5.39 7.55 -45.55
C GLY A 112 6.43 7.34 -46.65
N THR A 113 7.69 7.07 -46.27
CA THR A 113 8.77 6.82 -47.26
C THR A 113 8.59 5.53 -48.06
N LEU A 114 7.99 4.49 -47.49
CA LEU A 114 7.65 3.26 -48.20
C LEU A 114 6.53 3.52 -49.22
N ASN A 115 5.44 4.18 -48.81
CA ASN A 115 4.34 4.53 -49.70
C ASN A 115 4.79 5.44 -50.86
N SER A 116 5.79 6.32 -50.66
CA SER A 116 6.37 7.13 -51.74
C SER A 116 7.31 6.35 -52.66
N ARG A 117 7.92 5.25 -52.21
CA ARG A 117 8.79 4.38 -53.02
C ARG A 117 7.99 3.41 -53.90
N ASP A 118 6.80 3.00 -53.47
CA ASP A 118 5.93 2.13 -54.27
C ASP A 118 5.34 2.81 -55.53
N ILE A 119 5.40 4.15 -55.63
CA ILE A 119 4.99 4.87 -56.85
C ILE A 119 6.07 4.81 -57.95
N SER A 120 7.32 4.48 -57.62
CA SER A 120 8.41 4.37 -58.62
C SER A 120 8.58 2.97 -59.22
N SER A 121 7.68 2.04 -58.90
CA SER A 121 7.64 0.67 -59.42
C SER A 121 6.35 0.38 -60.20
N SER A 122 5.81 1.38 -60.88
CA SER A 122 4.84 1.17 -61.97
C SER A 122 5.61 0.92 -63.26
N TYR A 123 6.12 -0.29 -63.42
CA TYR A 123 6.42 -0.82 -64.75
C TYR A 123 5.15 -1.44 -65.30
N ASP A 124 4.68 -0.86 -66.40
CA ASP A 124 3.59 -1.36 -67.22
C ASP A 124 3.89 -2.78 -67.71
N LEU A 125 3.08 -3.75 -67.28
CA LEU A 125 2.82 -4.98 -68.02
C LEU A 125 1.32 -5.25 -67.95
N GLU A 126 0.55 -4.45 -68.70
CA GLU A 126 -0.70 -4.93 -69.27
C GLU A 126 -0.41 -6.15 -70.16
N GLY A 127 -1.13 -7.24 -69.92
CA GLY A 127 -1.15 -8.43 -70.76
C GLY A 127 -0.38 -9.61 -70.17
N GLU A 128 -1.03 -10.41 -69.32
CA GLU A 128 -1.68 -11.63 -69.79
C GLU A 128 -2.62 -12.21 -68.71
N LEU A 129 -3.87 -12.30 -69.13
CA LEU A 129 -4.97 -13.14 -68.67
C LEU A 129 -4.55 -14.47 -68.00
N TYR A 130 -4.98 -14.71 -66.75
CA TYR A 130 -5.58 -16.00 -66.38
C TYR A 130 -6.64 -15.85 -65.27
N PRO A 131 -7.91 -16.17 -65.57
CA PRO A 131 -8.99 -16.33 -64.59
C PRO A 131 -8.88 -17.66 -63.82
N SER A 132 -9.28 -17.60 -62.54
CA SER A 132 -9.98 -18.64 -61.80
C SER A 132 -9.24 -19.95 -61.46
N LEU A 133 -8.82 -20.08 -60.20
CA LEU A 133 -8.99 -21.33 -59.46
C LEU A 133 -9.52 -21.04 -58.05
N ILE A 134 -10.85 -21.12 -57.96
CA ILE A 134 -11.55 -21.59 -56.77
C ILE A 134 -10.86 -22.87 -56.28
N GLY A 135 -10.54 -22.94 -55.00
CA GLY A 135 -9.96 -24.14 -54.40
C GLY A 135 -9.70 -23.98 -52.92
N ASP A 136 -10.78 -24.09 -52.14
CA ASP A 136 -10.84 -24.63 -50.78
C ASP A 136 -10.02 -24.01 -49.63
N GLY A 137 -10.78 -23.66 -48.59
CA GLY A 137 -10.50 -24.20 -47.25
C GLY A 137 -9.81 -23.26 -46.27
N GLY A 138 -10.62 -22.59 -45.45
CA GLY A 138 -10.10 -21.94 -44.24
C GLY A 138 -11.12 -21.09 -43.50
N GLN A 139 -12.16 -21.71 -42.92
CA GLN A 139 -13.00 -21.04 -41.93
C GLN A 139 -12.16 -20.77 -40.67
N PHE A 140 -11.83 -19.50 -40.41
CA PHE A 140 -11.32 -19.10 -39.09
C PHE A 140 -12.51 -18.89 -38.16
N VAL A 141 -12.70 -19.84 -37.24
CA VAL A 141 -13.72 -19.81 -36.20
C VAL A 141 -13.36 -18.70 -35.21
N THR A 142 -14.15 -17.61 -35.18
CA THR A 142 -14.14 -16.70 -34.03
C THR A 142 -15.20 -17.14 -33.04
N SER A 143 -14.80 -18.02 -32.12
CA SER A 143 -15.59 -18.32 -30.93
C SER A 143 -14.74 -17.97 -29.71
N ASN A 144 -14.99 -16.80 -29.14
CA ASN A 144 -14.84 -16.58 -27.71
C ASN A 144 -15.77 -15.43 -27.29
N LYS A 145 -16.95 -15.85 -26.80
CA LYS A 145 -17.81 -15.07 -25.92
C LYS A 145 -17.10 -14.95 -24.57
N TYR A 146 -16.89 -13.74 -24.10
CA TYR A 146 -16.75 -13.47 -22.67
C TYR A 146 -17.96 -12.67 -22.21
N ASP A 147 -18.68 -13.36 -21.33
CA ASP A 147 -19.93 -13.04 -20.66
C ASP A 147 -19.62 -12.05 -19.51
N PHE A 148 -20.20 -10.85 -19.55
CA PHE A 148 -20.15 -9.89 -18.45
C PHE A 148 -21.49 -10.00 -17.72
N SER A 149 -21.54 -10.83 -16.70
CA SER A 149 -22.59 -10.80 -15.68
C SER A 149 -22.15 -9.82 -14.59
N ASP A 150 -22.87 -8.71 -14.44
CA ASP A 150 -22.77 -7.81 -13.30
C ASP A 150 -24.08 -7.89 -12.50
N SER A 151 -23.96 -7.98 -11.18
CA SER A 151 -25.04 -7.95 -10.17
C SER A 151 -24.60 -7.09 -9.00
#